data_AF-A0A517XUM0-F1
#
_entry.id   AF-A0A517XUM0-F1
#
_cell.length_a   1.000
_cell.length_b   1.000
_cell.length_c   1.000
_cell.angle_alpha   90.00
_cell.angle_beta   90.00
_cell.angle_gamma   90.00
#
_symmetry.space_group_name_H-M   'P 1'
#
loop_
_entity.id
_entity.type
_entity.pdbx_description
1 polymer ?
#
loop_
_entity_poly.entity_id
_entity_poly.type
_entity_poly.pdbx_seq_one_letter_code
_entity_poly.pdbx_strand_id
1 'polypeptide(L)'
;MAGGAGYVAAVKLTREGEVVLSTAWLAGVLPNLVCAAVVPLAPLLSRRLLSGRDFLWMTLFTAIGLCLYEFTQVWMPRRTFDWDDVVATAVGAMVALVLGAGFFLLTGRKSAEPTAAPDPAGR
;
A
#
# COMPACT_ATOMS: atom_id res chain seq x y z
N MET A 1 48.20 12.57 -12.24
CA MET A 1 46.99 12.22 -13.01
C MET A 1 45.93 11.61 -12.08
N ALA A 2 45.25 12.43 -11.27
CA ALA A 2 44.36 11.97 -10.19
C ALA A 2 42.91 12.50 -10.30
N GLY A 3 42.44 12.86 -11.51
CA GLY A 3 41.13 13.53 -11.70
C GLY A 3 39.96 12.64 -12.15
N GLY A 4 40.23 11.42 -12.64
CA GLY A 4 39.19 10.61 -13.31
C GLY A 4 38.23 9.89 -12.35
N ALA A 5 38.74 9.31 -11.26
CA ALA A 5 37.93 8.52 -10.34
C ALA A 5 36.93 9.36 -9.54
N GLY A 6 37.35 10.57 -9.10
CA GLY A 6 36.48 11.51 -8.40
C GLY A 6 35.36 12.05 -9.28
N TYR A 7 35.64 12.32 -10.56
CA TYR A 7 34.63 12.77 -11.53
C TYR A 7 33.58 11.68 -11.81
N VAL A 8 34.00 10.42 -11.97
CA VAL A 8 33.06 9.30 -12.18
C VAL A 8 32.18 9.05 -10.95
N ALA A 9 32.73 9.19 -9.74
CA ALA A 9 31.96 9.08 -8.51
C ALA A 9 30.95 10.24 -8.35
N ALA A 10 31.37 11.48 -8.63
CA ALA A 10 30.50 12.65 -8.59
C ALA A 10 29.38 12.61 -9.65
N VAL A 11 29.67 12.11 -10.86
CA VAL A 11 28.69 11.94 -11.94
C VAL A 11 27.69 10.82 -11.62
N LYS A 12 28.12 9.72 -10.98
CA LYS A 12 27.20 8.67 -10.49
C LYS A 12 26.28 9.19 -9.39
N LEU A 13 26.82 9.94 -8.41
CA LEU A 13 26.04 10.53 -7.32
C LEU A 13 25.06 11.61 -7.79
N THR A 14 25.37 12.32 -8.87
CA THR A 14 24.46 13.34 -9.44
C THR A 14 23.40 12.74 -10.36
N ARG A 15 23.68 11.62 -11.04
CA ARG A 15 22.67 10.89 -11.83
C ARG A 15 21.63 10.15 -10.98
N GLU A 16 21.96 9.74 -9.76
CA GLU A 16 20.99 9.15 -8.83
C GLU A 16 20.09 10.20 -8.16
N GLY A 17 20.41 11.50 -8.30
CA GLY A 17 19.64 12.61 -7.75
C GLY A 17 18.48 13.09 -8.63
N GLU A 18 18.47 12.71 -9.91
CA GLU A 18 17.33 12.95 -10.80
C GLU A 18 16.35 11.76 -10.70
N VAL A 19 15.75 11.60 -9.51
CA VAL A 19 14.42 10.99 -9.39
C VAL A 19 13.44 11.96 -10.03
N VAL A 20 13.55 12.11 -11.35
CA VAL A 20 12.56 12.77 -12.16
C VAL A 20 11.34 11.87 -12.01
N LEU A 21 10.28 12.42 -11.41
CA LEU A 21 8.90 11.91 -11.48
C LEU A 21 8.50 11.82 -12.96
N SER A 22 9.12 10.89 -13.68
CA SER A 22 8.84 10.65 -15.07
C SER A 22 7.44 10.07 -15.11
N THR A 23 6.66 10.49 -16.10
CA THR A 23 5.32 9.95 -16.32
C THR A 23 5.34 8.43 -16.47
N ALA A 24 6.44 7.87 -16.99
CA ALA A 24 6.67 6.44 -17.10
C ALA A 24 6.84 5.76 -15.72
N TRP A 25 7.66 6.33 -14.84
CA TRP A 25 7.83 5.81 -13.47
C TRP A 25 6.50 5.84 -12.72
N LEU A 26 5.80 6.98 -12.78
CA LEU A 26 4.50 7.13 -12.14
C LEU A 26 3.51 6.11 -12.69
N ALA A 27 3.46 5.91 -14.00
CA ALA A 27 2.57 4.93 -14.63
C ALA A 27 2.89 3.48 -14.23
N GLY A 28 4.15 3.16 -13.90
CA GLY A 28 4.54 1.85 -13.40
C GLY A 28 3.99 1.56 -12.01
N VAL A 29 4.18 2.50 -11.07
CA VAL A 29 3.84 2.31 -9.65
C VAL A 29 2.38 2.63 -9.30
N LEU A 30 1.71 3.41 -10.15
CA LEU A 30 0.35 3.91 -9.89
C LEU A 30 -0.67 2.79 -9.63
N PRO A 31 -0.70 1.66 -10.38
CA PRO A 31 -1.65 0.59 -10.12
C PRO A 31 -1.55 0.04 -8.69
N ASN A 32 -0.34 -0.19 -8.19
CA ASN A 32 -0.11 -0.72 -6.85
C ASN A 32 -0.45 0.30 -5.76
N LEU A 33 -0.04 1.56 -5.95
CA LEU A 33 -0.40 2.65 -5.05
C LEU A 33 -1.92 2.83 -4.94
N VAL A 34 -2.61 2.88 -6.09
CA VAL A 34 -4.06 3.07 -6.16
C VAL A 34 -4.79 1.86 -5.59
N CYS A 35 -4.40 0.63 -5.92
CA CYS A 35 -5.01 -0.56 -5.37
C CYS A 35 -4.85 -0.65 -3.85
N ALA A 36 -3.63 -0.42 -3.34
CA ALA A 36 -3.35 -0.45 -1.91
C ALA A 36 -4.12 0.63 -1.13
N ALA A 37 -4.35 1.80 -1.74
CA ALA A 37 -5.11 2.89 -1.12
C ALA A 37 -6.63 2.70 -1.23
N VAL A 38 -7.15 2.39 -2.43
CA VAL A 38 -8.58 2.45 -2.74
C VAL A 38 -9.31 1.20 -2.28
N VAL A 39 -8.73 0.00 -2.41
CA VAL A 39 -9.42 -1.25 -2.05
C VAL A 39 -9.86 -1.24 -0.57
N PRO A 40 -9.00 -0.85 0.40
CA PRO A 40 -9.44 -0.80 1.79
C PRO A 40 -10.42 0.36 2.07
N LEU A 41 -10.37 1.45 1.32
CA LEU A 41 -11.26 2.60 1.49
C LEU A 41 -12.64 2.39 0.86
N ALA A 42 -12.75 1.56 -0.19
CA ALA A 42 -14.01 1.35 -0.91
C ALA A 42 -15.17 0.92 0.00
N PRO A 43 -14.97 0.05 1.01
CA PRO A 43 -16.03 -0.29 1.95
C PRO A 43 -16.49 0.88 2.82
N LEU A 44 -15.61 1.83 3.18
CA LEU A 44 -16.00 3.04 3.92
C LEU A 44 -16.94 3.93 3.07
N LEU A 45 -16.68 4.01 1.76
CA LEU A 45 -17.52 4.74 0.81
C LEU A 45 -18.87 4.05 0.58
N SER A 46 -18.91 2.71 0.67
CA SER A 46 -20.12 1.91 0.48
C SER A 46 -21.15 1.99 1.63
N ARG A 47 -20.90 2.83 2.64
CA ARG A 47 -21.67 2.95 3.89
C ARG A 47 -21.79 1.65 4.70
N ARG A 48 -21.05 0.59 4.34
CA ARG A 48 -20.95 -0.63 5.14
C ARG A 48 -20.35 -0.28 6.51
N LEU A 49 -20.92 -0.89 7.55
CA LEU A 49 -20.39 -0.78 8.90
C LEU A 49 -19.18 -1.70 9.01
N LEU A 50 -17.98 -1.15 8.81
CA LEU A 50 -16.74 -1.81 9.25
C LEU A 50 -16.34 -1.30 10.62
N SER A 51 -15.90 -2.21 11.48
CA SER A 51 -15.14 -1.83 12.66
C SER A 51 -13.75 -1.32 12.25
N GLY A 52 -13.13 -0.48 13.09
CA GLY A 52 -11.75 -0.04 12.84
C GLY A 52 -10.76 -1.21 12.78
N ARG A 53 -11.03 -2.28 13.55
CA ARG A 53 -10.25 -3.52 13.52
C ARG A 53 -10.37 -4.22 12.17
N ASP A 54 -11.57 -4.36 11.62
CA ASP A 54 -11.78 -5.02 10.32
C ASP A 54 -11.14 -4.21 9.19
N PHE A 55 -11.22 -2.88 9.26
CA PHE A 55 -10.54 -2.00 8.32
C PHE A 55 -9.02 -2.17 8.36
N LEU A 56 -8.43 -2.25 9.57
CA LEU A 56 -7.00 -2.48 9.74
C LEU A 56 -6.58 -3.84 9.15
N TRP A 57 -7.32 -4.91 9.46
CA TRP A 57 -7.04 -6.24 8.91
C TRP A 57 -7.17 -6.27 7.40
N MET A 58 -8.23 -5.67 6.85
CA MET A 58 -8.41 -5.58 5.41
C MET A 58 -7.25 -4.84 4.75
N THR A 59 -6.83 -3.70 5.30
CA THR A 59 -5.69 -2.93 4.77
C THR A 59 -4.39 -3.75 4.81
N LEU A 60 -4.14 -4.46 5.91
CA LEU A 60 -2.97 -5.33 6.05
C LEU A 60 -2.99 -6.49 5.06
N PHE A 61 -4.13 -7.19 4.93
CA PHE A 61 -4.26 -8.30 3.97
C PHE A 61 -4.15 -7.84 2.52
N THR A 62 -4.69 -6.66 2.18
CA THR A 62 -4.50 -6.06 0.86
C THR A 62 -3.02 -5.78 0.60
N ALA A 63 -2.31 -5.15 1.54
CA ALA A 63 -0.89 -4.86 1.38
C ALA A 63 -0.04 -6.13 1.26
N ILE A 64 -0.26 -7.13 2.13
CA ILE A 64 0.42 -8.43 2.06
C ILE A 64 0.11 -9.12 0.73
N GLY A 65 -1.15 -9.12 0.29
CA GLY A 65 -1.56 -9.73 -0.96
C GLY A 65 -0.87 -9.11 -2.18
N LEU A 66 -0.76 -7.78 -2.22
CA LEU A 66 -0.04 -7.05 -3.27
C LEU A 66 1.47 -7.32 -3.21
N CYS A 67 2.09 -7.32 -2.03
CA CYS A 67 3.51 -7.68 -1.91
C CYS A 67 3.77 -9.12 -2.37
N LEU A 68 2.93 -10.07 -1.97
CA LEU A 68 3.03 -11.47 -2.43
C LEU A 68 2.84 -11.56 -3.94
N TYR A 69 1.89 -10.82 -4.51
CA TYR A 69 1.71 -10.73 -5.96
C TYR A 69 3.00 -10.27 -6.65
N GLU A 70 3.64 -9.20 -6.17
CA GLU A 70 4.94 -8.75 -6.69
C GLU A 70 6.02 -9.82 -6.58
N PHE A 71 6.15 -10.47 -5.42
CA PHE A 71 7.10 -11.58 -5.27
C PHE A 71 6.81 -12.72 -6.25
N THR A 72 5.54 -13.02 -6.55
CA THR A 72 5.21 -14.07 -7.53
C THR A 72 5.72 -13.77 -8.95
N GLN A 73 5.94 -12.50 -9.29
CA GLN A 73 6.45 -12.09 -10.60
C GLN A 73 7.92 -12.47 -10.82
N VAL A 74 8.69 -12.75 -9.75
CA VAL A 74 10.07 -13.25 -9.84
C VAL A 74 10.15 -14.57 -10.59
N TRP A 75 9.11 -15.41 -10.47
CA TRP A 75 9.02 -16.70 -11.18
C TRP A 75 8.38 -16.60 -12.57
N MET A 76 7.89 -15.41 -12.98
CA MET A 76 7.31 -15.24 -14.32
C MET A 76 8.41 -15.05 -15.38
N PRO A 77 8.21 -15.53 -16.62
CA PRO A 77 9.21 -15.43 -17.68
C PRO A 77 9.66 -13.99 -17.99
N ARG A 78 8.79 -13.00 -17.78
CA ARG A 78 9.07 -11.58 -18.04
C ARG A 78 9.76 -10.85 -16.87
N ARG A 79 9.86 -11.48 -15.68
CA ARG A 79 10.49 -10.93 -14.47
C ARG A 79 10.19 -9.43 -14.26
N THR A 80 8.92 -9.11 -14.10
CA THR A 80 8.43 -7.73 -13.94
C THR A 80 8.54 -7.19 -12.52
N PHE A 81 9.16 -7.94 -11.61
CA PHE A 81 9.34 -7.53 -10.22
C PHE A 81 10.10 -6.19 -10.11
N ASP A 82 9.48 -5.22 -9.45
CA ASP A 82 10.06 -3.93 -9.12
C ASP A 82 9.96 -3.66 -7.60
N TRP A 83 11.05 -3.16 -7.02
CA TRP A 83 11.03 -2.74 -5.61
C TRP A 83 10.17 -1.49 -5.41
N ASP A 84 10.07 -0.64 -6.43
CA ASP A 84 9.25 0.57 -6.38
C ASP A 84 7.77 0.22 -6.22
N ASP A 85 7.31 -0.92 -6.74
CA ASP A 85 5.96 -1.43 -6.58
C ASP A 85 5.64 -1.88 -5.15
N VAL A 86 6.63 -2.46 -4.46
CA VAL A 86 6.53 -2.81 -3.04
C VAL A 86 6.44 -1.54 -2.19
N VAL A 87 7.28 -0.53 -2.49
CA VAL A 87 7.25 0.76 -1.80
C VAL A 87 5.92 1.48 -2.07
N ALA A 88 5.45 1.49 -3.31
CA ALA A 88 4.17 2.09 -3.70
C ALA A 88 2.99 1.44 -2.98
N THR A 89 3.01 0.11 -2.82
CA THR A 89 2.04 -0.64 -2.01
C THR A 89 2.05 -0.18 -0.55
N ALA A 90 3.23 -0.05 0.06
CA ALA A 90 3.37 0.40 1.44
C ALA A 90 2.87 1.84 1.63
N VAL A 91 3.19 2.74 0.70
CA VAL A 91 2.71 4.13 0.69
C VAL A 91 1.19 4.17 0.52
N GLY A 92 0.63 3.41 -0.42
CA GLY A 92 -0.82 3.35 -0.63
C GLY A 92 -1.57 2.82 0.60
N ALA A 93 -1.05 1.77 1.24
CA ALA A 93 -1.62 1.24 2.49
C ALA A 93 -1.55 2.26 3.64
N MET A 94 -0.44 2.99 3.77
CA MET A 94 -0.30 4.07 4.76
C MET A 94 -1.31 5.20 4.52
N VAL A 95 -1.52 5.60 3.26
CA VAL A 95 -2.56 6.58 2.90
C VAL A 95 -3.95 6.07 3.31
N ALA A 96 -4.27 4.81 3.03
CA ALA A 96 -5.53 4.21 3.47
C ALA A 96 -5.68 4.25 5.00
N LEU A 97 -4.63 3.89 5.75
CA LEU A 97 -4.65 3.93 7.22
C LEU A 97 -4.89 5.34 7.76
N VAL A 98 -4.21 6.35 7.23
CA VAL A 98 -4.38 7.75 7.66
C VAL A 98 -5.81 8.23 7.39
N LEU A 99 -6.33 7.99 6.18
CA LEU A 99 -7.68 8.40 5.81
C LEU A 99 -8.75 7.63 6.58
N GLY A 100 -8.58 6.33 6.76
CA GLY A 100 -9.46 5.48 7.56
C GLY A 100 -9.47 5.89 9.03
N ALA A 101 -8.30 6.14 9.62
CA ALA A 101 -8.19 6.65 10.98
C ALA A 101 -8.91 8.00 11.14
N GLY A 102 -8.69 8.94 10.20
CA GLY A 102 -9.42 10.21 10.17
C GLY A 102 -10.94 10.01 10.11
N PHE A 103 -11.43 9.08 9.27
CA PHE A 103 -12.84 8.75 9.20
C PHE A 103 -13.40 8.20 10.52
N PHE A 104 -12.72 7.27 11.17
CA PHE A 104 -13.17 6.71 12.45
C PHE A 104 -13.15 7.72 13.59
N LEU A 105 -12.13 8.60 13.63
CA LEU A 105 -12.03 9.68 14.62
C LEU A 105 -13.15 10.72 14.43
N LEU A 106 -13.42 11.13 13.19
CA LEU A 106 -14.44 12.14 12.89
C LEU A 106 -15.88 11.64 13.06
N THR A 107 -16.12 10.37 12.76
CA THR A 107 -17.48 9.79 12.83
C THR A 107 -17.84 9.24 14.22
N GLY A 108 -16.85 9.08 15.12
CA GLY A 108 -17.07 8.54 16.46
C GLY A 108 -17.61 7.10 16.45
N ARG A 109 -17.53 6.40 15.31
CA ARG A 109 -17.95 5.00 15.19
C ARG A 109 -17.01 4.15 16.05
N LYS A 110 -17.45 3.85 17.28
CA LYS A 110 -16.80 2.86 18.12
C LYS A 110 -16.80 1.54 17.36
N SER A 111 -15.66 0.85 17.36
CA SER A 111 -15.54 -0.51 16.82
C SER A 111 -16.73 -1.31 17.33
N ALA A 112 -17.56 -1.83 16.40
CA ALA A 112 -18.72 -2.62 16.75
C ALA A 112 -18.30 -3.67 17.78
N GLU A 113 -18.94 -3.67 18.93
CA GLU A 113 -18.73 -4.69 19.94
C GLU A 113 -19.01 -6.04 19.27
N PRO A 114 -18.17 -7.08 19.47
CA PRO A 114 -18.38 -8.36 18.83
C PRO A 114 -19.80 -8.81 19.16
N THR A 115 -20.68 -8.87 18.15
CA THR A 115 -22.03 -9.37 18.34
C THR A 115 -21.89 -10.74 18.99
N ALA A 116 -22.34 -10.87 20.24
CA ALA A 116 -22.24 -12.11 20.98
C ALA A 116 -22.74 -13.24 20.07
N ALA A 117 -21.92 -14.27 19.89
CA ALA A 117 -22.31 -15.40 19.05
C ALA A 117 -23.69 -15.88 19.50
N PRO A 118 -24.65 -16.09 18.57
CA PRO A 118 -25.97 -16.54 18.94
C PRO A 118 -25.83 -17.79 19.79
N ASP A 119 -26.45 -17.80 20.97
CA ASP A 119 -26.41 -18.93 21.89
C ASP A 119 -26.84 -20.19 21.11
N PRO A 120 -25.94 -21.17 20.88
CA PRO A 120 -26.28 -22.37 20.14
C PRO A 120 -27.35 -23.20 20.87
N ALA A 121 -27.62 -22.90 22.14
CA ALA A 121 -28.53 -23.63 22.99
C ALA A 121 -29.96 -23.08 23.02
N GLY A 122 -30.38 -22.21 22.09
CA GLY A 122 -31.74 -21.68 21.97
C GLY A 122 -32.82 -22.67 22.42
N ARG A 123 -33.22 -22.56 23.69
CA ARG A 123 -34.36 -23.21 24.30
C ARG A 123 -35.43 -22.15 24.51
#